data_AF-A0A920Q109-F1
#
_entry.id   AF-A0A920Q109-F1
#
_cell.length_a   1.000
_cell.length_b   1.000
_cell.length_c   1.000
_cell.angle_alpha   90.00
_cell.angle_beta   90.00
_cell.angle_gamma   90.00
#
_symmetry.space_group_name_H-M   'P 1'
#
loop_
_entity.id
_entity.type
_entity.pdbx_description
1 polymer ?
#
loop_
_entity_poly.entity_id
_entity_poly.type
_entity_poly.pdbx_seq_one_letter_code
_entity_poly.pdbx_strand_id
1 'polypeptide(L)'
;MAAADGGADLLGVAEASRMAGGESLARTPELLPVLAEAGVVDAGGCGFLLLLDAVPLRPSTDVPFPNRSRWRRHCRSTTVPTTMAVNPGSVRNTR
;
A
#
# COMPACT_ATOMS: atom_id res chain seq x y z
N MET A 1 -19.87 5.38 6.74
CA MET A 1 -19.90 6.54 5.82
C MET A 1 -19.82 7.85 6.61
N ALA A 2 -19.03 7.92 7.69
CA ALA A 2 -19.07 9.05 8.63
C ALA A 2 -18.77 10.42 8.00
N ALA A 3 -17.84 10.48 7.03
CA ALA A 3 -17.53 11.74 6.32
C ALA A 3 -18.71 12.21 5.45
N ALA A 4 -19.36 11.30 4.72
CA ALA A 4 -20.52 11.63 3.89
C ALA A 4 -21.73 12.01 4.77
N ASP A 5 -21.96 11.25 5.84
CA ASP A 5 -23.02 11.52 6.82
C ASP A 5 -22.80 12.88 7.54
N GLY A 6 -21.53 13.32 7.65
CA GLY A 6 -21.13 14.63 8.16
C GLY A 6 -21.16 15.77 7.14
N GLY A 7 -21.63 15.53 5.91
CA GLY A 7 -21.77 16.56 4.87
C GLY A 7 -20.48 16.93 4.14
N ALA A 8 -19.44 16.07 4.17
CA ALA A 8 -18.23 16.28 3.39
C ALA A 8 -18.51 16.25 1.88
N ASP A 9 -17.77 17.06 1.12
CA ASP A 9 -17.79 17.00 -0.33
C ASP A 9 -17.06 15.74 -0.85
N LEU A 10 -17.10 15.52 -2.17
CA LEU A 10 -16.49 14.33 -2.78
C LEU A 10 -14.99 14.20 -2.45
N LEU A 11 -14.29 15.33 -2.32
CA LEU A 11 -12.87 15.33 -1.99
C LEU A 11 -12.65 14.90 -0.54
N GLY A 12 -13.42 15.44 0.40
CA GLY A 12 -13.37 15.06 1.80
C GLY A 12 -13.76 13.60 2.04
N VAL A 13 -14.74 13.09 1.29
CA VAL A 13 -15.10 11.66 1.33
C VAL A 13 -13.97 10.78 0.77
N ALA A 14 -13.33 11.19 -0.33
CA ALA A 14 -12.21 10.46 -0.92
C ALA A 14 -10.99 10.43 0.02
N GLU A 15 -10.65 11.55 0.67
CA GLU A 15 -9.55 11.63 1.63
C GLU A 15 -9.81 10.78 2.88
N ALA A 16 -11.02 10.85 3.45
CA ALA A 16 -11.40 10.00 4.58
C ALA A 16 -11.37 8.51 4.22
N SER A 17 -11.84 8.15 3.01
CA SER A 17 -11.82 6.77 2.51
C SER A 17 -10.39 6.26 2.29
N ARG A 18 -9.50 7.12 1.79
CA ARG A 18 -8.08 6.82 1.59
C ARG A 18 -7.39 6.53 2.92
N MET A 19 -7.62 7.35 3.94
CA MET A 19 -7.03 7.13 5.28
C MET A 19 -7.49 5.80 5.88
N ALA A 20 -8.80 5.58 5.95
CA ALA A 20 -9.37 4.34 6.49
C ALA A 20 -8.95 3.10 5.68
N GLY A 21 -8.85 3.23 4.35
CA GLY A 21 -8.37 2.17 3.48
C GLY A 21 -6.90 1.83 3.70
N GLY A 22 -6.05 2.81 4.01
CA GLY A 22 -4.63 2.59 4.38
C GLY A 22 -4.48 1.76 5.65
N GLU A 23 -5.26 2.08 6.69
CA GLU A 23 -5.30 1.31 7.93
C GLU A 23 -5.84 -0.11 7.73
N SER A 24 -6.82 -0.27 6.83
CA SER A 24 -7.32 -1.60 6.43
C SER A 24 -6.25 -2.40 5.70
N LEU A 25 -5.57 -1.78 4.74
CA LEU A 25 -4.52 -2.41 3.94
C LEU A 25 -3.35 -2.89 4.81
N ALA A 26 -2.96 -2.12 5.83
CA ALA A 26 -1.91 -2.51 6.77
C ALA A 26 -2.23 -3.80 7.54
N ARG A 27 -3.52 -4.12 7.75
CA ARG A 27 -3.98 -5.34 8.41
C ARG A 27 -4.13 -6.53 7.47
N THR A 28 -4.05 -6.34 6.16
CA THR A 28 -4.22 -7.44 5.18
C THR A 28 -3.24 -8.62 5.35
N PRO A 29 -2.00 -8.44 5.83
CA PRO A 29 -1.13 -9.58 6.16
C PRO A 29 -1.70 -10.46 7.28
N GLU A 30 -2.47 -9.88 8.22
CA GLU A 30 -3.06 -10.60 9.35
C GLU A 30 -4.29 -11.44 8.95
N LEU A 31 -4.87 -11.17 7.77
CA LEU A 31 -6.10 -11.81 7.31
C LEU A 31 -5.88 -13.20 6.70
N LEU A 32 -4.67 -13.46 6.17
CA LEU A 32 -4.31 -14.75 5.56
C LEU A 32 -2.89 -15.16 5.94
N PRO A 33 -2.68 -16.41 6.41
CA PRO A 33 -1.35 -16.90 6.78
C PRO A 33 -0.30 -16.77 5.68
N VAL A 34 -0.70 -16.94 4.41
CA VAL A 34 0.19 -16.80 3.24
C VAL A 34 0.67 -15.36 3.01
N LEU A 35 -0.15 -14.36 3.36
CA LEU A 35 0.23 -12.94 3.28
C LEU A 35 1.12 -12.56 4.48
N ALA A 36 0.84 -13.13 5.65
CA ALA A 36 1.65 -12.97 6.86
C ALA A 36 3.08 -13.48 6.67
N GLU A 37 3.24 -14.72 6.16
CA GLU A 37 4.56 -15.35 5.95
C GLU A 37 5.42 -14.59 4.94
N ALA A 38 4.79 -14.07 3.89
CA ALA A 38 5.49 -13.27 2.88
C ALA A 38 5.69 -11.81 3.29
N GLY A 39 5.01 -11.34 4.35
CA GLY A 39 5.00 -9.95 4.77
C GLY A 39 4.51 -9.02 3.66
N VAL A 40 3.54 -9.45 2.85
CA VAL A 40 3.01 -8.67 1.72
C VAL A 40 1.57 -8.24 2.00
N VAL A 41 1.23 -7.04 1.54
CA VAL A 41 -0.14 -6.54 1.59
C VAL A 41 -0.91 -6.98 0.34
N ASP A 42 -2.24 -6.93 0.41
CA ASP A 42 -3.09 -7.20 -0.75
C ASP A 42 -2.83 -6.20 -1.90
N ALA A 43 -2.50 -6.74 -3.07
CA ALA A 43 -2.23 -5.93 -4.26
C ALA A 43 -3.48 -5.18 -4.74
N GLY A 44 -4.67 -5.77 -4.58
CA GLY A 44 -5.95 -5.14 -4.94
C GLY A 44 -6.23 -3.89 -4.12
N GLY A 45 -6.08 -3.97 -2.80
CA GLY A 45 -6.22 -2.86 -1.87
C GLY A 45 -5.18 -1.76 -2.09
N CYS A 46 -3.93 -2.12 -2.39
CA CYS A 46 -2.91 -1.15 -2.82
C CYS A 46 -3.33 -0.38 -4.08
N GLY A 47 -3.86 -1.08 -5.09
CA GLY A 47 -4.35 -0.47 -6.34
C GLY A 47 -5.55 0.46 -6.11
N PHE A 48 -6.46 0.07 -5.22
CA PHE A 48 -7.62 0.89 -4.88
C PHE A 48 -7.22 2.21 -4.18
N LEU A 49 -6.26 2.17 -3.25
CA LEU A 49 -5.74 3.40 -2.63
C LEU A 49 -5.08 4.31 -3.66
N LEU A 50 -4.40 3.76 -4.68
CA LEU A 50 -3.79 4.55 -5.74
C LEU A 50 -4.83 5.27 -6.59
N LEU A 51 -5.99 4.64 -6.82
CA LEU A 51 -7.13 5.30 -7.46
C LEU A 51 -7.67 6.45 -6.61
N LEU A 52 -7.82 6.25 -5.29
CA LEU A 52 -8.29 7.31 -4.38
C LEU A 52 -7.31 8.49 -4.29
N ASP A 53 -6.00 8.24 -4.35
CA ASP A 53 -4.97 9.29 -4.43
C ASP A 53 -5.04 10.10 -5.72
N ALA A 54 -5.67 9.57 -6.77
CA ALA A 54 -5.84 10.27 -8.03
C ALA A 54 -7.10 11.16 -8.06
N VAL A 55 -8.07 10.94 -7.17
CA VAL A 55 -9.29 11.75 -7.10
C VAL A 55 -9.04 13.24 -6.80
N PRO A 56 -8.08 13.62 -5.93
CA PRO A 56 -7.70 15.01 -5.69
C PRO A 56 -7.00 15.71 -6.86
N LEU A 57 -6.52 14.97 -7.86
CA LEU A 57 -5.75 15.55 -8.98
C LEU A 57 -6.69 16.30 -9.92
N ARG A 58 -6.93 17.57 -9.61
CA ARG A 58 -7.31 18.56 -10.61
C ARG A 58 -6.06 19.01 -11.36
N PRO A 59 -6.13 19.30 -12.67
CA PRO A 59 -4.99 19.83 -13.43
C PRO A 59 -4.42 21.14 -12.84
N SER A 60 -5.18 21.84 -11.99
CA SER A 60 -4.81 23.10 -11.35
C SER A 60 -4.29 22.96 -9.92
N THR A 61 -4.31 21.76 -9.33
CA THR A 61 -3.79 21.53 -7.98
C THR A 61 -2.39 20.93 -8.11
N ASP A 62 -1.37 21.67 -7.67
CA ASP A 62 0.02 21.20 -7.49
C ASP A 62 0.15 20.15 -6.37
N VAL A 63 -0.85 19.28 -6.18
CA VAL A 63 -0.69 18.12 -5.32
C VAL A 63 0.28 17.17 -6.03
N PRO A 64 1.51 17.02 -5.54
CA PRO A 64 2.50 16.21 -6.23
C PRO A 64 1.97 14.78 -6.29
N PHE A 65 1.98 14.19 -7.48
CA PHE A 65 1.66 12.77 -7.61
C PHE A 65 2.52 12.01 -6.59
N PRO A 66 1.92 11.17 -5.73
CA PRO A 66 2.67 10.48 -4.69
C PRO A 66 3.84 9.73 -5.31
N ASN A 67 5.07 10.09 -4.92
CA ASN A 67 6.25 9.57 -5.60
C ASN A 67 6.31 8.03 -5.49
N ARG A 68 6.97 7.37 -6.46
CA ARG A 68 7.12 5.90 -6.47
C ARG A 68 7.74 5.33 -5.18
N SER A 69 8.61 6.07 -4.50
CA SER A 69 9.22 5.64 -3.24
C SER A 69 8.23 5.66 -2.05
N ARG A 70 7.24 6.57 -2.05
CA ARG A 70 6.16 6.60 -1.05
C ARG A 70 5.27 5.36 -1.17
N TRP A 71 4.87 5.01 -2.39
CA TRP A 71 4.06 3.81 -2.66
C TRP A 71 4.82 2.50 -2.44
N ARG A 72 6.12 2.47 -2.77
CA ARG A 72 6.95 1.31 -2.44
C ARG A 72 6.99 1.04 -0.94
N ARG A 73 7.02 2.07 -0.08
CA ARG A 73 6.96 1.88 1.38
C ARG A 73 5.59 1.43 1.87
N HIS A 74 4.51 1.91 1.26
CA HIS A 74 3.15 1.51 1.64
C HIS A 74 2.80 0.08 1.21
N CYS A 75 3.31 -0.36 0.05
CA CYS A 75 3.03 -1.70 -0.52
C CYS A 75 4.14 -2.75 -0.29
N ARG A 76 5.35 -2.38 0.13
CA ARG A 76 6.32 -3.32 0.71
C ARG A 76 6.31 -3.19 2.22
N SER A 77 5.54 -4.05 2.88
CA SER A 77 5.77 -4.30 4.30
C SER A 77 7.19 -4.87 4.44
N THR A 78 8.02 -4.13 5.17
CA THR A 78 9.44 -4.45 5.36
C THR A 78 9.55 -5.23 6.66
N THR A 79 9.12 -6.48 6.65
CA THR A 79 9.37 -7.40 7.76
C THR A 79 9.78 -8.78 7.24
N VAL A 80 10.60 -8.81 6.20
CA VAL A 80 11.43 -10.00 5.95
C VAL A 80 12.75 -9.74 6.69
N PRO A 81 13.09 -10.48 7.76
CA PRO A 81 14.41 -10.36 8.35
C PRO A 81 15.46 -10.66 7.26
N THR A 82 16.39 -9.73 7.07
CA THR A 82 17.48 -9.80 6.09
C THR A 82 18.41 -11.02 6.28
N THR A 83 18.16 -11.86 7.28
CA THR A 83 18.90 -13.11 7.48
C THR A 83 18.57 -14.22 6.48
N MET A 84 17.51 -14.09 5.67
CA MET A 84 17.31 -14.91 4.45
C MET A 84 17.70 -14.14 3.18
N ALA A 85 18.73 -13.31 3.25
CA ALA A 85 19.53 -13.01 2.09
C ALA A 85 20.11 -14.33 1.56
N VAL A 86 19.61 -14.75 0.39
CA VAL A 86 20.23 -15.74 -0.49
C VAL A 86 21.75 -15.63 -0.38
N ASN A 87 22.39 -16.70 0.11
CA ASN A 87 23.84 -16.81 0.11
C ASN A 87 24.32 -16.76 -1.35
N PRO A 88 25.12 -15.76 -1.77
CA PRO A 88 25.62 -15.68 -3.14
C PRO A 88 26.61 -16.81 -3.51
N GLY A 89 26.88 -17.74 -2.59
CA GLY A 89 27.92 -18.77 -2.72
C GLY A 89 27.45 -20.18 -3.08
N SER A 90 26.14 -20.49 -3.21
CA SER A 90 25.70 -21.89 -3.44
C SER A 90 25.61 -22.30 -4.91
N VAL A 91 25.88 -21.40 -5.86
CA VAL A 91 26.02 -21.77 -7.29
C VAL A 91 27.50 -22.01 -7.61
N ARG A 92 28.11 -23.01 -6.99
CA ARG A 92 29.35 -23.61 -7.48
C ARG A 92 29.12 -25.08 -7.80
N ASN A 93 28.86 -25.30 -9.09
CA ASN A 93 29.29 -26.43 -9.89
C ASN A 93 29.01 -27.85 -9.38
N THR A 94 27.85 -28.38 -9.76
CA THR A 94 27.74 -29.81 -10.08
C THR A 94 27.88 -29.98 -11.59
N ARG A 95 29.12 -30.08 -12.06
CA ARG A 95 29.54 -30.84 -13.24
C ARG A 95 31.06 -30.96 -13.25
#